data_AF-A0A2T6CUQ5-F1
#
_entry.id   AF-A0A2T6CUQ5-F1
#
_cell.length_a   1.000
_cell.length_b   1.000
_cell.length_c   1.000
_cell.angle_alpha   90.00
_cell.angle_beta   90.00
_cell.angle_gamma   90.00
#
_symmetry.space_group_name_H-M   'P 1'
#
loop_
_entity.id
_entity.type
_entity.pdbx_description
1 polymer ?
#
loop_
_entity_poly.entity_id
_entity_poly.type
_entity_poly.pdbx_seq_one_letter_code
_entity_poly.pdbx_strand_id
1 'polypeptide(L)'
;MPELPGLPFRDEGEGIIQASTTSTPEIIMNHIATLITNSAATWTLRKGMTALLLAGVCGSALTTARAASYTFDANTSTTGPQDGSGTWNTTLANFWNGTSDVQWPNQNTDVAVFGAGAGGGIMTITTGNVTTNGITFATISTTTGTYYQTLGGTITLAGTDPTITVNATNGGTIRSALVGTSGFIKTGSAGLSIGADADLSGLSGTVRVDAGAVFLSANSAAATWQINSNTATLALSSNTTVSIGALSGVAGATLRTAGSTLPTASIGALNTDSTYAGKITGTIAITKVGTGTLTLSGSGNNYTGATTVSQGTLLLSGSAVLTYSTSVEVQSGATLDVSGVTGGVYTFGAAQFPAQLLKGAGTIKGNSIVNGSLQPGSSPGILSFANNLTLANTTQTTIDLASGTRGTNFDGINVGGALGYDGTLTFSIGAALLNGTYNIFDFASTSGALDLVAFSGGVYAGTFVYDGTALWTASDTNGSGQTFTFDQASGDLTVVPEPNSWTLALCGAIFGLLLMRRRKDAARD
;
A
#
# COMPACT_ATOMS: atom_id res chain seq x y z
N MET A 1 27.56 -0.51 66.64
CA MET A 1 28.06 -1.05 67.93
C MET A 1 26.86 -1.29 68.81
N PRO A 2 26.69 -2.51 69.37
CA PRO A 2 27.36 -3.78 68.99
C PRO A 2 26.78 -4.27 67.62
N GLU A 3 26.59 -5.54 67.22
CA GLU A 3 27.02 -6.86 67.74
C GLU A 3 27.18 -7.90 66.59
N LEU A 4 28.01 -8.94 66.78
CA LEU A 4 27.93 -10.26 66.12
C LEU A 4 28.55 -11.32 67.06
N PRO A 5 27.84 -12.41 67.42
CA PRO A 5 28.09 -13.74 66.80
C PRO A 5 26.84 -14.67 66.77
N GLY A 6 26.83 -15.90 66.24
CA GLY A 6 27.80 -16.61 65.37
C GLY A 6 27.76 -18.16 65.50
N LEU A 7 27.87 -18.89 64.37
CA LEU A 7 28.19 -20.35 64.23
C LEU A 7 27.12 -21.36 64.73
N PRO A 8 27.22 -22.71 64.52
CA PRO A 8 28.29 -23.50 63.84
C PRO A 8 27.88 -24.62 62.81
N PHE A 9 28.88 -24.98 61.98
CA PHE A 9 29.25 -26.29 61.38
C PHE A 9 28.25 -27.36 60.87
N ARG A 10 28.36 -27.66 59.55
CA ARG A 10 28.77 -28.99 59.00
C ARG A 10 29.29 -28.78 57.55
N ASP A 11 30.47 -29.22 57.07
CA ASP A 11 31.37 -30.36 57.37
C ASP A 11 30.89 -31.69 56.75
N GLU A 12 31.60 -32.34 55.81
CA GLU A 12 32.75 -31.93 54.97
C GLU A 12 32.81 -32.74 53.65
N GLY A 13 33.79 -32.48 52.76
CA GLY A 13 33.97 -33.21 51.49
C GLY A 13 35.12 -32.66 50.62
N GLU A 14 36.30 -33.28 50.72
CA GLU A 14 37.58 -32.75 50.20
C GLU A 14 37.78 -32.83 48.66
N GLY A 15 38.67 -31.97 48.14
CA GLY A 15 39.01 -31.89 46.69
C GLY A 15 40.26 -31.07 46.33
N ILE A 16 41.26 -31.05 47.23
CA ILE A 16 42.66 -30.53 47.17
C ILE A 16 43.18 -30.25 45.73
N ILE A 17 43.75 -29.07 45.37
CA ILE A 17 45.13 -28.60 45.67
C ILE A 17 45.20 -27.05 45.82
N GLN A 18 46.05 -26.57 46.73
CA GLN A 18 46.49 -25.16 46.84
C GLN A 18 47.91 -24.91 46.28
N ALA A 19 48.12 -23.71 45.74
CA ALA A 19 49.33 -22.89 45.92
C ALA A 19 48.87 -21.41 45.87
N SER A 20 49.19 -20.50 46.81
CA SER A 20 50.50 -20.07 47.33
C SER A 20 51.30 -19.31 46.25
N THR A 21 51.73 -18.05 46.41
CA THR A 21 51.72 -17.18 47.60
C THR A 21 51.80 -15.68 47.25
N THR A 22 51.27 -14.84 48.14
CA THR A 22 51.60 -13.43 48.47
C THR A 22 52.49 -12.52 47.60
N SER A 23 52.18 -11.22 47.72
CA SER A 23 53.05 -10.02 47.68
C SER A 23 53.54 -9.45 46.34
N THR A 24 53.63 -8.11 46.34
CA THR A 24 54.00 -7.21 45.25
C THR A 24 55.44 -6.66 45.48
N PRO A 25 56.00 -5.74 44.65
CA PRO A 25 56.83 -6.18 43.52
C PRO A 25 58.15 -5.41 43.35
N GLU A 26 59.32 -6.04 43.51
CA GLU A 26 60.59 -5.40 43.14
C GLU A 26 61.70 -6.39 42.81
N ILE A 27 62.71 -5.93 42.04
CA ILE A 27 63.89 -6.69 41.54
C ILE A 27 63.47 -7.76 40.51
N ILE A 28 63.99 -7.80 39.26
CA ILE A 28 65.36 -7.56 38.81
C ILE A 28 65.51 -6.34 37.90
N MET A 29 66.59 -5.60 38.15
CA MET A 29 67.05 -4.44 37.39
C MET A 29 67.92 -4.88 36.21
N ASN A 30 67.53 -4.56 34.96
CA ASN A 30 68.44 -4.64 33.82
C ASN A 30 68.01 -3.73 32.65
N HIS A 31 68.74 -2.62 32.46
CA HIS A 31 69.01 -1.89 31.21
C HIS A 31 67.83 -1.59 30.23
N ILE A 32 67.50 -0.35 29.84
CA ILE A 32 68.07 1.00 30.09
C ILE A 32 66.90 2.00 30.08
N ALA A 33 66.95 3.03 30.94
CA ALA A 33 66.01 4.15 30.92
C ALA A 33 66.62 5.39 30.24
N THR A 34 65.74 6.33 29.85
CA THR A 34 66.06 7.70 29.39
C THR A 34 66.54 7.86 27.95
N LEU A 35 65.68 8.44 27.10
CA LEU A 35 66.12 9.47 26.15
C LEU A 35 64.98 10.44 25.78
N ILE A 36 64.81 11.50 26.59
CA ILE A 36 64.08 12.71 26.21
C ILE A 36 65.09 13.87 26.25
N THR A 37 65.19 14.60 25.14
CA THR A 37 65.89 15.91 24.97
C THR A 37 67.29 16.09 25.58
N ASN A 38 68.35 16.00 24.76
CA ASN A 38 69.03 17.20 24.23
C ASN A 38 70.46 16.92 23.71
N SER A 39 70.65 17.05 22.39
CA SER A 39 71.85 17.68 21.82
C SER A 39 71.58 18.04 20.36
N ALA A 40 71.53 19.34 20.05
CA ALA A 40 71.62 19.80 18.67
C ALA A 40 73.07 19.71 18.15
N ALA A 41 73.27 20.08 16.88
CA ALA A 41 74.55 20.21 16.18
C ALA A 41 75.27 18.91 15.73
N THR A 42 74.95 18.52 14.49
CA THR A 42 75.87 17.93 13.49
C THR A 42 76.34 16.46 13.70
N TRP A 43 76.72 15.68 12.68
CA TRP A 43 77.00 15.97 11.26
C TRP A 43 76.14 15.19 10.24
N THR A 44 76.26 15.61 8.99
CA THR A 44 75.55 15.20 7.77
C THR A 44 76.00 13.83 7.19
N LEU A 45 75.55 13.51 5.97
CA LEU A 45 76.00 12.41 5.09
C LEU A 45 75.49 10.97 5.38
N ARG A 46 74.15 10.78 5.31
CA ARG A 46 73.57 9.51 4.78
C ARG A 46 72.14 9.58 4.19
N LYS A 47 71.55 10.76 3.99
CA LYS A 47 70.22 10.95 3.34
C LYS A 47 70.25 11.01 1.79
N GLY A 48 71.27 10.43 1.14
CA GLY A 48 71.61 10.74 -0.26
C GLY A 48 71.02 9.85 -1.37
N MET A 49 70.63 8.60 -1.08
CA MET A 49 70.40 7.59 -2.15
C MET A 49 69.13 6.73 -2.00
N THR A 50 68.20 7.08 -1.09
CA THR A 50 66.97 6.29 -0.87
C THR A 50 65.70 7.15 -0.94
N ALA A 51 65.73 8.20 -1.78
CA ALA A 51 64.62 9.14 -1.97
C ALA A 51 64.26 9.39 -3.46
N LEU A 52 64.81 8.60 -4.39
CA LEU A 52 64.69 8.82 -5.84
C LEU A 52 63.88 7.73 -6.59
N LEU A 53 63.13 6.88 -5.86
CA LEU A 53 62.25 5.87 -6.49
C LEU A 53 60.80 5.87 -5.96
N LEU A 54 60.43 6.82 -5.10
CA LEU A 54 59.06 6.96 -4.57
C LEU A 54 58.42 8.32 -4.93
N ALA A 55 59.14 9.20 -5.63
CA ALA A 55 58.62 10.48 -6.12
C ALA A 55 57.93 10.38 -7.50
N GLY A 56 57.98 9.22 -8.17
CA GLY A 56 57.51 9.05 -9.55
C GLY A 56 56.06 8.58 -9.73
N VAL A 57 55.37 8.18 -8.65
CA VAL A 57 54.00 7.59 -8.71
C VAL A 57 52.99 8.35 -7.85
N CYS A 58 53.43 9.22 -6.94
CA CYS A 58 52.54 10.06 -6.10
C CYS A 58 52.02 11.33 -6.83
N GLY A 59 52.08 11.35 -8.17
CA GLY A 59 51.70 12.49 -9.01
C GLY A 59 50.27 12.44 -9.57
N SER A 60 49.65 11.25 -9.62
CA SER A 60 48.21 11.13 -9.85
C SER A 60 47.48 11.53 -8.56
N ALA A 61 47.17 12.81 -8.42
CA ALA A 61 46.39 13.29 -7.30
C ALA A 61 45.05 12.53 -7.27
N LEU A 62 44.80 11.82 -6.16
CA LEU A 62 43.45 11.36 -5.80
C LEU A 62 42.65 12.59 -5.37
N THR A 63 42.28 13.41 -6.36
CA THR A 63 41.21 14.40 -6.22
C THR A 63 39.91 13.62 -6.08
N THR A 64 39.59 13.22 -4.85
CA THR A 64 38.20 12.93 -4.47
C THR A 64 37.38 14.13 -4.91
N ALA A 65 36.50 13.92 -5.89
CA ALA A 65 35.65 14.97 -6.43
C ALA A 65 34.85 15.57 -5.27
N ARG A 66 35.16 16.82 -4.93
CA ARG A 66 34.48 17.53 -3.85
C ARG A 66 33.14 17.95 -4.40
N ALA A 67 32.06 17.41 -3.85
CA ALA A 67 30.70 17.77 -4.23
C ALA A 67 30.54 19.30 -4.36
N ALA A 68 30.36 19.75 -5.60
CA ALA A 68 30.29 21.15 -5.95
C ALA A 68 28.89 21.49 -6.46
N SER A 69 28.42 22.70 -6.15
CA SER A 69 27.16 23.23 -6.66
C SER A 69 27.46 24.18 -7.81
N TYR A 70 26.79 23.98 -8.95
CA TYR A 70 26.92 24.84 -10.12
C TYR A 70 25.56 25.46 -10.44
N THR A 71 25.50 26.79 -10.53
CA THR A 71 24.27 27.50 -10.84
C THR A 71 24.14 27.71 -12.33
N PHE A 72 22.99 27.38 -12.91
CA PHE A 72 22.75 27.60 -14.34
C PHE A 72 22.82 29.09 -14.70
N ASP A 73 23.44 29.42 -15.83
CA ASP A 73 23.50 30.77 -16.39
C ASP A 73 22.97 30.80 -17.83
N ALA A 74 21.88 31.53 -18.05
CA ALA A 74 21.27 31.79 -19.35
C ALA A 74 22.00 32.88 -20.15
N ASN A 75 22.83 33.71 -19.51
CA ASN A 75 23.54 34.84 -20.12
C ASN A 75 24.98 34.97 -19.62
N THR A 76 25.83 34.08 -20.12
CA THR A 76 27.29 34.01 -19.89
C THR A 76 28.10 35.22 -20.41
N SER A 77 27.41 36.29 -20.86
CA SER A 77 28.02 37.59 -21.17
C SER A 77 28.05 38.54 -19.97
N THR A 78 27.35 38.21 -18.88
CA THR A 78 27.30 38.97 -17.63
C THR A 78 27.89 38.15 -16.47
N THR A 79 28.68 38.77 -15.61
CA THR A 79 29.36 38.06 -14.51
C THR A 79 28.39 37.60 -13.43
N GLY A 80 28.31 36.28 -13.21
CA GLY A 80 27.49 35.66 -12.18
C GLY A 80 26.08 35.29 -12.66
N PRO A 81 25.45 34.28 -12.04
CA PRO A 81 24.38 33.48 -12.65
C PRO A 81 23.14 34.31 -13.00
N GLN A 82 22.85 34.44 -14.29
CA GLN A 82 21.56 34.94 -14.77
C GLN A 82 20.61 33.77 -15.04
N ASP A 83 19.58 33.63 -14.21
CA ASP A 83 18.54 32.62 -14.43
C ASP A 83 17.84 32.77 -15.80
N GLY A 84 17.26 31.68 -16.31
CA GLY A 84 16.40 31.74 -17.49
C GLY A 84 15.98 30.38 -18.04
N SER A 85 15.90 30.29 -19.37
CA SER A 85 15.70 29.06 -20.14
C SER A 85 16.94 28.73 -20.96
N GLY A 86 17.19 27.46 -21.25
CA GLY A 86 18.34 27.05 -22.05
C GLY A 86 18.54 25.54 -22.09
N THR A 87 19.79 25.10 -22.27
CA THR A 87 20.13 23.67 -22.44
C THR A 87 21.04 23.20 -21.32
N TRP A 88 20.69 22.10 -20.66
CA TRP A 88 21.59 21.38 -19.74
C TRP A 88 22.28 20.26 -20.51
N ASN A 89 23.58 20.43 -20.78
CA ASN A 89 24.44 19.44 -21.42
C ASN A 89 25.90 19.63 -20.97
N THR A 90 26.80 18.78 -21.48
CA THR A 90 28.24 18.80 -21.17
C THR A 90 29.09 19.60 -22.15
N THR A 91 28.49 20.34 -23.10
CA THR A 91 29.20 21.00 -24.21
C THR A 91 29.14 22.52 -24.16
N LEU A 92 28.06 23.09 -23.64
CA LEU A 92 27.92 24.52 -23.41
C LEU A 92 28.53 24.90 -22.06
N ALA A 93 29.30 25.98 -22.02
CA ALA A 93 29.79 26.56 -20.78
C ALA A 93 28.74 27.54 -20.23
N ASN A 94 27.72 27.02 -19.55
CA ASN A 94 26.55 27.76 -19.06
C ASN A 94 26.15 27.39 -17.62
N PHE A 95 27.15 27.01 -16.82
CA PHE A 95 27.04 26.72 -15.41
C PHE A 95 28.09 27.50 -14.63
N TRP A 96 27.66 28.46 -13.81
CA TRP A 96 28.51 29.26 -12.94
C TRP A 96 29.04 28.42 -11.77
N ASN A 97 30.37 28.34 -11.64
CA ASN A 97 31.07 27.57 -10.59
C ASN A 97 31.40 28.38 -9.32
N GLY A 98 31.02 29.66 -9.27
CA GLY A 98 31.41 30.62 -8.23
C GLY A 98 32.39 31.70 -8.71
N THR A 99 33.15 31.46 -9.77
CA THR A 99 34.14 32.41 -10.34
C THR A 99 34.09 32.56 -11.86
N SER A 100 33.58 31.56 -12.59
CA SER A 100 33.35 31.62 -14.04
C SER A 100 32.24 30.67 -14.47
N ASP A 101 31.73 30.86 -15.69
CA ASP A 101 30.99 29.82 -16.40
C ASP A 101 31.91 28.65 -16.77
N VAL A 102 31.37 27.44 -16.67
CA VAL A 102 31.99 26.18 -17.10
C VAL A 102 30.94 25.26 -17.73
N GLN A 103 31.41 24.20 -18.40
CA GLN A 103 30.56 23.11 -18.85
C GLN A 103 30.07 22.28 -17.64
N TRP A 104 28.89 21.67 -17.74
CA TRP A 104 28.40 20.76 -16.70
C TRP A 104 29.40 19.60 -16.50
N PRO A 105 30.00 19.40 -15.30
CA PRO A 105 31.07 18.41 -15.11
C PRO A 105 30.64 16.95 -15.23
N ASN A 106 29.33 16.68 -15.19
CA ASN A 106 28.72 15.35 -15.33
C ASN A 106 29.16 14.32 -14.27
N GLN A 107 29.54 14.77 -13.07
CA GLN A 107 29.97 13.90 -11.98
C GLN A 107 28.80 13.49 -11.08
N ASN A 108 28.93 12.34 -10.44
CA ASN A 108 27.94 11.84 -9.48
C ASN A 108 28.04 12.46 -8.07
N THR A 109 28.89 13.48 -7.90
CA THR A 109 29.06 14.27 -6.67
C THR A 109 28.36 15.61 -6.71
N ASP A 110 28.08 16.13 -7.91
CA ASP A 110 27.84 17.56 -8.12
C ASP A 110 26.35 17.89 -8.20
N VAL A 111 25.97 19.11 -7.85
CA VAL A 111 24.58 19.56 -7.74
C VAL A 111 24.31 20.68 -8.75
N ALA A 112 23.29 20.50 -9.58
CA ALA A 112 22.79 21.55 -10.46
C ALA A 112 21.84 22.48 -9.68
N VAL A 113 22.05 23.78 -9.77
CA VAL A 113 21.20 24.79 -9.12
C VAL A 113 20.50 25.62 -10.19
N PHE A 114 19.17 25.68 -10.11
CA PHE A 114 18.31 26.50 -10.95
C PHE A 114 17.63 27.53 -10.04
N GLY A 115 17.93 28.81 -10.22
CA GLY A 115 17.53 29.88 -9.30
C GLY A 115 18.71 30.55 -8.59
N ALA A 116 18.89 31.83 -8.86
CA ALA A 116 19.74 32.77 -8.12
C ALA A 116 19.39 34.25 -8.39
N GLY A 117 18.68 34.53 -9.50
CA GLY A 117 18.33 35.86 -9.99
C GLY A 117 16.82 36.06 -10.17
N ALA A 118 16.43 36.62 -11.31
CA ALA A 118 15.17 37.37 -11.44
C ALA A 118 13.97 36.59 -12.00
N GLY A 119 14.15 35.44 -12.67
CA GLY A 119 13.03 34.72 -13.29
C GLY A 119 13.39 33.33 -13.82
N GLY A 120 12.50 32.35 -13.61
CA GLY A 120 12.73 30.95 -14.01
C GLY A 120 12.37 30.61 -15.45
N GLY A 121 12.70 29.38 -15.87
CA GLY A 121 12.53 28.93 -17.24
C GLY A 121 12.74 27.43 -17.49
N ILE A 122 12.80 27.06 -18.77
CA ILE A 122 12.83 25.65 -19.21
C ILE A 122 14.27 25.23 -19.53
N MET A 123 14.74 24.19 -18.83
CA MET A 123 16.00 23.49 -19.03
C MET A 123 15.78 22.31 -19.98
N THR A 124 16.28 22.38 -21.19
CA THR A 124 16.18 21.29 -22.18
C THR A 124 17.40 20.40 -22.11
N ILE A 125 17.23 19.07 -22.11
CA ILE A 125 18.34 18.11 -22.28
C ILE A 125 18.22 17.55 -23.70
N THR A 126 18.89 18.21 -24.64
CA THR A 126 18.64 18.03 -26.08
C THR A 126 19.12 16.69 -26.63
N THR A 127 20.25 16.19 -26.13
CA THR A 127 20.80 14.85 -26.44
C THR A 127 21.65 14.33 -25.27
N GLY A 128 21.55 13.03 -24.98
CA GLY A 128 22.38 12.34 -23.98
C GLY A 128 21.84 12.34 -22.55
N ASN A 129 22.72 11.92 -21.62
CA ASN A 129 22.44 11.77 -20.20
C ASN A 129 23.20 12.83 -19.40
N VAL A 130 22.51 13.54 -18.50
CA VAL A 130 23.16 14.40 -17.49
C VAL A 130 23.24 13.63 -16.17
N THR A 131 24.46 13.41 -15.69
CA THR A 131 24.73 12.76 -14.39
C THR A 131 24.89 13.82 -13.32
N THR A 132 24.27 13.60 -12.16
CA THR A 132 24.27 14.54 -11.03
C THR A 132 24.10 13.79 -9.69
N ASN A 133 24.49 14.44 -8.59
CA ASN A 133 24.08 14.08 -7.23
C ASN A 133 22.80 14.82 -6.79
N GLY A 134 22.40 15.88 -7.49
CA GLY A 134 21.18 16.58 -7.10
C GLY A 134 20.77 17.77 -7.94
N ILE A 135 19.56 18.22 -7.66
CA ILE A 135 18.93 19.39 -8.29
C ILE A 135 18.40 20.29 -7.18
N THR A 136 18.78 21.56 -7.20
CA THR A 136 18.22 22.59 -6.33
C THR A 136 17.42 23.58 -7.15
N PHE A 137 16.10 23.58 -6.99
CA PHE A 137 15.22 24.64 -7.48
C PHE A 137 15.13 25.71 -6.39
N ALA A 138 15.99 26.72 -6.46
CA ALA A 138 16.16 27.74 -5.45
C ALA A 138 15.06 28.83 -5.51
N THR A 139 15.02 29.69 -4.50
CA THR A 139 14.03 30.77 -4.41
C THR A 139 14.30 31.84 -5.48
N ILE A 140 13.35 32.04 -6.39
CA ILE A 140 13.39 33.13 -7.39
C ILE A 140 13.15 34.46 -6.68
N SER A 141 13.91 35.50 -7.01
CA SER A 141 13.83 36.81 -6.34
C SER A 141 12.53 37.60 -6.63
N THR A 142 11.69 37.15 -7.56
CA THR A 142 10.46 37.81 -7.98
C THR A 142 9.25 36.87 -7.89
N THR A 143 8.09 37.41 -7.49
CA THR A 143 6.83 36.64 -7.36
C THR A 143 6.22 36.25 -8.71
N THR A 144 6.71 36.83 -9.81
CA THR A 144 6.21 36.66 -11.19
C THR A 144 7.24 35.95 -12.06
N GLY A 145 7.67 34.76 -11.64
CA GLY A 145 8.62 33.91 -12.36
C GLY A 145 7.99 32.58 -12.81
N THR A 146 8.31 32.16 -14.04
CA THR A 146 7.98 30.84 -14.59
C THR A 146 8.53 29.74 -13.68
N TYR A 147 7.79 28.64 -13.54
CA TYR A 147 8.31 27.40 -12.95
C TYR A 147 9.59 26.96 -13.64
N TYR A 148 10.61 26.53 -12.89
CA TYR A 148 11.72 25.79 -13.47
C TYR A 148 11.23 24.43 -13.95
N GLN A 149 11.57 24.05 -15.18
CA GLN A 149 11.17 22.76 -15.75
C GLN A 149 12.36 22.09 -16.44
N THR A 150 12.69 20.84 -16.11
CA THR A 150 13.56 20.02 -16.98
C THR A 150 12.70 19.32 -18.03
N LEU A 151 13.17 19.23 -19.28
CA LEU A 151 12.45 18.60 -20.38
C LEU A 151 13.40 17.85 -21.32
N GLY A 152 12.99 16.65 -21.76
CA GLY A 152 13.78 15.80 -22.64
C GLY A 152 14.96 15.12 -21.93
N GLY A 153 15.67 14.27 -22.68
CA GLY A 153 16.85 13.54 -22.22
C GLY A 153 16.64 12.70 -20.96
N THR A 154 17.77 12.34 -20.33
CA THR A 154 17.79 11.55 -19.10
C THR A 154 18.65 12.23 -18.03
N ILE A 155 18.10 12.34 -16.83
CA ILE A 155 18.79 12.77 -15.61
C ILE A 155 19.15 11.52 -14.81
N THR A 156 20.45 11.28 -14.63
CA THR A 156 21.01 10.15 -13.88
C THR A 156 21.41 10.61 -12.48
N LEU A 157 20.65 10.21 -11.48
CA LEU A 157 20.93 10.41 -10.05
C LEU A 157 21.88 9.30 -9.57
N ALA A 158 23.18 9.59 -9.53
CA ALA A 158 24.23 8.58 -9.40
C ALA A 158 25.06 8.63 -8.10
N GLY A 159 24.71 9.53 -7.17
CA GLY A 159 25.33 9.62 -5.85
C GLY A 159 24.78 8.59 -4.85
N THR A 160 25.34 8.55 -3.63
CA THR A 160 24.85 7.67 -2.56
C THR A 160 23.48 8.11 -2.05
N ASP A 161 23.30 9.42 -1.88
CA ASP A 161 22.11 10.04 -1.29
C ASP A 161 21.64 11.23 -2.14
N PRO A 162 21.16 11.01 -3.38
CA PRO A 162 20.88 12.11 -4.29
C PRO A 162 19.77 13.02 -3.75
N THR A 163 19.88 14.34 -3.94
CA THR A 163 18.91 15.30 -3.37
C THR A 163 18.18 16.11 -4.42
N ILE A 164 16.86 16.28 -4.25
CA ILE A 164 16.07 17.25 -5.02
C ILE A 164 15.48 18.26 -4.03
N THR A 165 16.14 19.42 -3.94
CA THR A 165 15.78 20.51 -3.03
C THR A 165 14.85 21.49 -3.75
N VAL A 166 13.68 21.80 -3.17
CA VAL A 166 12.73 22.76 -3.76
C VAL A 166 12.37 23.88 -2.79
N ASN A 167 13.00 25.04 -3.02
CA ASN A 167 12.85 26.28 -2.26
C ASN A 167 12.22 27.41 -3.10
N ALA A 168 12.05 27.22 -4.40
CA ALA A 168 11.22 28.06 -5.26
C ALA A 168 9.77 28.10 -4.75
N THR A 169 9.20 29.29 -4.52
CA THR A 169 7.82 29.45 -4.02
C THR A 169 6.78 28.78 -4.92
N ASN A 170 7.00 28.81 -6.23
CA ASN A 170 6.15 28.16 -7.24
C ASN A 170 6.47 26.66 -7.41
N GLY A 171 7.50 26.14 -6.73
CA GLY A 171 8.00 24.78 -6.93
C GLY A 171 8.91 24.62 -8.16
N GLY A 172 9.21 23.37 -8.50
CA GLY A 172 10.02 23.00 -9.67
C GLY A 172 9.49 21.72 -10.30
N THR A 173 9.72 21.54 -11.61
CA THR A 173 9.12 20.48 -12.41
C THR A 173 10.17 19.65 -13.14
N ILE A 174 9.97 18.33 -13.20
CA ILE A 174 10.76 17.39 -14.01
C ILE A 174 9.82 16.73 -15.03
N ARG A 175 10.16 16.85 -16.31
CA ARG A 175 9.56 16.18 -17.49
C ARG A 175 10.62 15.47 -18.34
N SER A 176 11.81 15.26 -17.76
CA SER A 176 12.88 14.42 -18.29
C SER A 176 12.69 12.97 -17.79
N ALA A 177 13.32 12.00 -18.45
CA ALA A 177 13.49 10.70 -17.82
C ALA A 177 14.40 10.85 -16.59
N LEU A 178 14.06 10.21 -15.47
CA LEU A 178 14.79 10.28 -14.21
C LEU A 178 15.16 8.87 -13.78
N VAL A 179 16.45 8.59 -13.64
CA VAL A 179 16.98 7.25 -13.35
C VAL A 179 17.98 7.29 -12.19
N GLY A 180 18.08 6.21 -11.43
CA GLY A 180 18.98 6.12 -10.28
C GLY A 180 18.67 4.95 -9.36
N THR A 181 19.70 4.20 -8.97
CA THR A 181 19.59 3.03 -8.09
C THR A 181 19.48 3.40 -6.61
N SER A 182 19.97 4.57 -6.21
CA SER A 182 19.81 5.12 -4.86
C SER A 182 18.42 5.74 -4.65
N GLY A 183 17.83 6.28 -5.73
CA GLY A 183 16.61 7.09 -5.69
C GLY A 183 16.93 8.57 -5.46
N PHE A 184 16.11 9.28 -4.68
CA PHE A 184 16.43 10.65 -4.23
C PHE A 184 15.68 11.06 -2.96
N ILE A 185 16.22 12.06 -2.28
CA ILE A 185 15.64 12.72 -1.12
C ILE A 185 15.03 14.06 -1.56
N LYS A 186 13.71 14.20 -1.47
CA LYS A 186 12.99 15.46 -1.68
C LYS A 186 13.03 16.31 -0.41
N THR A 187 13.69 17.46 -0.50
CA THR A 187 13.82 18.45 0.58
C THR A 187 13.27 19.83 0.13
N GLY A 188 13.31 20.83 1.00
CA GLY A 188 12.71 22.14 0.77
C GLY A 188 11.18 22.13 0.89
N SER A 189 10.59 23.26 1.28
CA SER A 189 9.17 23.36 1.66
C SER A 189 8.20 23.32 0.47
N ALA A 190 8.65 23.61 -0.74
CA ALA A 190 7.79 23.73 -1.93
C ALA A 190 7.58 22.37 -2.65
N GLY A 191 6.72 22.38 -3.68
CA GLY A 191 6.35 21.20 -4.44
C GLY A 191 7.32 20.83 -5.56
N LEU A 192 7.70 19.56 -5.63
CA LEU A 192 8.32 18.97 -6.83
C LEU A 192 7.22 18.36 -7.71
N SER A 193 7.06 18.82 -8.93
CA SER A 193 6.16 18.22 -9.92
C SER A 193 6.93 17.25 -10.82
N ILE A 194 6.47 16.01 -10.93
CA ILE A 194 6.99 15.02 -11.88
C ILE A 194 5.89 14.76 -12.90
N GLY A 195 6.04 15.39 -14.07
CA GLY A 195 5.01 15.45 -15.11
C GLY A 195 4.77 14.10 -15.80
N ALA A 196 3.64 13.97 -16.49
CA ALA A 196 3.24 12.72 -17.13
C ALA A 196 4.20 12.25 -18.24
N ASP A 197 4.99 13.16 -18.80
CA ASP A 197 6.02 12.86 -19.82
C ASP A 197 7.33 12.32 -19.22
N ALA A 198 7.51 12.35 -17.90
CA ALA A 198 8.71 11.84 -17.25
C ALA A 198 8.69 10.29 -17.20
N ASP A 199 9.74 9.65 -17.70
CA ASP A 199 9.96 8.22 -17.48
C ASP A 199 10.75 7.99 -16.18
N LEU A 200 10.19 7.17 -15.27
CA LEU A 200 10.84 6.77 -14.01
C LEU A 200 11.15 5.26 -13.99
N SER A 201 11.10 4.58 -15.14
CA SER A 201 11.35 3.13 -15.26
C SER A 201 12.73 2.72 -14.74
N GLY A 202 13.74 3.58 -14.91
CA GLY A 202 15.10 3.40 -14.38
C GLY A 202 15.33 3.96 -12.97
N LEU A 203 14.29 4.41 -12.26
CA LEU A 203 14.37 4.87 -10.88
C LEU A 203 14.00 3.72 -9.93
N SER A 204 14.99 2.92 -9.53
CA SER A 204 14.79 1.69 -8.73
C SER A 204 15.08 1.83 -7.24
N GLY A 205 15.59 2.98 -6.81
CA GLY A 205 15.93 3.24 -5.41
C GLY A 205 14.78 3.78 -4.55
N THR A 206 15.15 4.48 -3.48
CA THR A 206 14.19 5.08 -2.53
C THR A 206 13.93 6.55 -2.86
N VAL A 207 12.66 6.89 -3.10
CA VAL A 207 12.20 8.28 -3.16
C VAL A 207 11.70 8.70 -1.77
N ARG A 208 12.56 9.40 -1.02
CA ARG A 208 12.31 9.81 0.38
C ARG A 208 11.85 11.27 0.42
N VAL A 209 10.63 11.53 0.90
CA VAL A 209 10.05 12.89 0.96
C VAL A 209 10.13 13.40 2.39
N ASP A 210 11.09 14.30 2.65
CA ASP A 210 11.33 14.90 3.97
C ASP A 210 10.56 16.22 4.17
N ALA A 211 10.34 16.98 3.10
CA ALA A 211 9.68 18.27 3.16
C ALA A 211 8.86 18.61 1.90
N GLY A 212 7.80 19.38 2.10
CA GLY A 212 6.90 19.84 1.03
C GLY A 212 6.09 18.70 0.41
N ALA A 213 5.87 18.79 -0.90
CA ALA A 213 5.11 17.80 -1.66
C ALA A 213 5.89 17.26 -2.86
N VAL A 214 5.55 16.05 -3.29
CA VAL A 214 5.77 15.58 -4.66
C VAL A 214 4.41 15.44 -5.33
N PHE A 215 4.22 16.09 -6.49
CA PHE A 215 3.07 15.93 -7.38
C PHE A 215 3.48 14.95 -8.49
N LEU A 216 2.98 13.72 -8.42
CA LEU A 216 3.38 12.62 -9.30
C LEU A 216 2.30 12.34 -10.36
N SER A 217 2.67 12.50 -11.63
CA SER A 217 1.85 12.12 -12.78
C SER A 217 2.45 10.94 -13.59
N ALA A 218 3.66 10.48 -13.23
CA ALA A 218 4.40 9.44 -13.94
C ALA A 218 4.42 8.09 -13.20
N ASN A 219 4.53 6.98 -13.93
CA ASN A 219 4.63 5.64 -13.36
C ASN A 219 6.00 5.40 -12.73
N SER A 220 6.03 4.86 -11.51
CA SER A 220 7.22 4.66 -10.66
C SER A 220 7.31 3.24 -10.10
N ALA A 221 6.97 2.23 -10.92
CA ALA A 221 6.81 0.83 -10.51
C ALA A 221 8.08 0.19 -9.93
N ALA A 222 9.27 0.71 -10.22
CA ALA A 222 10.54 0.26 -9.66
C ALA A 222 10.93 0.96 -8.34
N ALA A 223 10.29 2.07 -7.97
CA ALA A 223 10.71 2.92 -6.87
C ALA A 223 10.03 2.57 -5.53
N THR A 224 10.79 2.63 -4.43
CA THR A 224 10.23 2.62 -3.07
C THR A 224 9.97 4.04 -2.61
N TRP A 225 8.72 4.38 -2.28
CA TRP A 225 8.36 5.71 -1.76
C TRP A 225 8.32 5.70 -0.24
N GLN A 226 9.02 6.66 0.38
CA GLN A 226 9.09 6.89 1.83
C GLN A 226 8.64 8.31 2.15
N ILE A 227 7.40 8.49 2.64
CA ILE A 227 6.90 9.81 3.03
C ILE A 227 7.28 10.05 4.49
N ASN A 228 8.48 10.61 4.67
CA ASN A 228 9.31 10.51 5.87
C ASN A 228 9.11 11.66 6.88
N SER A 229 8.05 12.44 6.71
CA SER A 229 7.74 13.59 7.57
C SER A 229 6.22 13.75 7.75
N ASN A 230 5.81 14.22 8.93
CA ASN A 230 4.42 14.48 9.28
C ASN A 230 3.79 15.67 8.53
N THR A 231 4.58 16.39 7.74
CA THR A 231 4.13 17.45 6.81
C THR A 231 4.36 17.09 5.34
N ALA A 232 5.10 16.01 5.06
CA ALA A 232 5.40 15.58 3.70
C ALA A 232 4.16 14.98 3.00
N THR A 233 4.08 15.21 1.69
CA THR A 233 2.98 14.72 0.85
C THR A 233 3.49 14.01 -0.40
N LEU A 234 2.87 12.87 -0.74
CA LEU A 234 2.77 12.40 -2.12
C LEU A 234 1.36 12.71 -2.64
N ALA A 235 1.25 13.48 -3.71
CA ALA A 235 -0.01 13.84 -4.35
C ALA A 235 -0.02 13.30 -5.78
N LEU A 236 -1.06 12.55 -6.17
CA LEU A 236 -1.20 12.12 -7.55
C LEU A 236 -1.83 13.24 -8.39
N SER A 237 -1.09 13.69 -9.40
CA SER A 237 -1.48 14.74 -10.36
C SER A 237 -1.81 14.16 -11.74
N SER A 238 -2.31 12.92 -11.76
CA SER A 238 -2.78 12.24 -12.98
C SER A 238 -4.33 12.22 -13.06
N ASN A 239 -4.84 11.85 -14.22
CA ASN A 239 -6.21 11.38 -14.45
C ASN A 239 -6.27 9.87 -14.76
N THR A 240 -5.15 9.16 -14.60
CA THR A 240 -5.00 7.71 -14.84
C THR A 240 -4.38 6.99 -13.63
N THR A 241 -4.16 5.69 -13.76
CA THR A 241 -3.39 4.90 -12.79
C THR A 241 -1.92 5.31 -12.76
N VAL A 242 -1.41 5.57 -11.56
CA VAL A 242 0.00 5.78 -11.26
C VAL A 242 0.53 4.58 -10.48
N SER A 243 1.51 3.88 -11.06
CA SER A 243 2.16 2.73 -10.43
C SER A 243 3.25 3.17 -9.45
N ILE A 244 3.29 2.50 -8.29
CA ILE A 244 4.18 2.75 -7.15
C ILE A 244 4.77 1.41 -6.72
N GLY A 245 6.10 1.30 -6.75
CA GLY A 245 6.80 0.06 -6.42
C GLY A 245 6.51 -0.43 -5.00
N ALA A 246 6.80 0.39 -4.00
CA ALA A 246 6.37 0.20 -2.62
C ALA A 246 6.01 1.55 -1.99
N LEU A 247 5.12 1.56 -0.99
CA LEU A 247 4.71 2.78 -0.29
C LEU A 247 4.87 2.63 1.22
N SER A 248 5.59 3.57 1.83
CA SER A 248 5.72 3.70 3.26
C SER A 248 5.70 5.16 3.70
N GLY A 249 5.41 5.41 4.97
CA GLY A 249 5.36 6.78 5.49
C GLY A 249 5.00 6.84 6.97
N VAL A 250 5.39 7.94 7.61
CA VAL A 250 5.24 8.18 9.06
C VAL A 250 3.85 8.72 9.41
N ALA A 251 3.50 8.70 10.71
CA ALA A 251 2.27 9.33 11.20
C ALA A 251 2.20 10.82 10.80
N GLY A 252 1.04 11.23 10.26
CA GLY A 252 0.81 12.59 9.74
C GLY A 252 1.17 12.81 8.27
N ALA A 253 2.01 11.94 7.68
CA ALA A 253 2.28 11.95 6.24
C ALA A 253 0.96 11.85 5.45
N THR A 254 0.90 12.44 4.25
CA THR A 254 -0.33 12.45 3.44
C THR A 254 -0.12 11.88 2.04
N LEU A 255 -1.01 10.96 1.64
CA LEU A 255 -1.24 10.55 0.26
C LEU A 255 -2.57 11.18 -0.20
N ARG A 256 -2.59 11.84 -1.36
CA ARG A 256 -3.82 12.50 -1.86
C ARG A 256 -3.93 12.54 -3.38
N THR A 257 -5.10 12.92 -3.89
CA THR A 257 -5.22 13.57 -5.20
C THR A 257 -4.64 14.99 -5.15
N ALA A 258 -4.07 15.48 -6.26
CA ALA A 258 -3.66 16.87 -6.43
C ALA A 258 -4.80 17.80 -6.91
N GLY A 259 -5.94 17.26 -7.35
CA GLY A 259 -7.06 18.02 -7.92
C GLY A 259 -8.35 17.23 -8.05
N SER A 260 -9.30 17.73 -8.84
CA SER A 260 -10.66 17.17 -8.94
C SER A 260 -10.80 15.89 -9.78
N THR A 261 -9.69 15.33 -10.28
CA THR A 261 -9.69 14.06 -11.02
C THR A 261 -9.77 12.85 -10.08
N LEU A 262 -10.00 11.66 -10.65
CA LEU A 262 -9.98 10.37 -9.96
C LEU A 262 -8.71 9.59 -10.38
N PRO A 263 -7.53 9.89 -9.82
CA PRO A 263 -6.33 9.07 -10.04
C PRO A 263 -6.41 7.76 -9.24
N THR A 264 -5.77 6.71 -9.74
CA THR A 264 -5.61 5.44 -9.03
C THR A 264 -4.16 5.24 -8.62
N ALA A 265 -3.87 5.04 -7.33
CA ALA A 265 -2.57 4.59 -6.87
C ALA A 265 -2.49 3.06 -6.96
N SER A 266 -1.72 2.53 -7.91
CA SER A 266 -1.42 1.10 -8.01
C SER A 266 -0.15 0.81 -7.21
N ILE A 267 -0.29 0.26 -6.00
CA ILE A 267 0.78 0.18 -4.99
C ILE A 267 1.19 -1.28 -4.78
N GLY A 268 2.50 -1.55 -4.78
CA GLY A 268 3.08 -2.85 -4.43
C GLY A 268 3.78 -3.57 -5.59
N ALA A 269 4.08 -2.89 -6.69
CA ALA A 269 4.70 -3.49 -7.87
C ALA A 269 6.11 -4.09 -7.63
N LEU A 270 6.79 -3.73 -6.54
CA LEU A 270 8.05 -4.36 -6.09
C LEU A 270 7.84 -5.71 -5.38
N ASN A 271 6.60 -6.12 -5.11
CA ASN A 271 6.25 -7.35 -4.39
C ASN A 271 6.77 -7.46 -2.94
N THR A 272 7.24 -6.35 -2.36
CA THR A 272 7.75 -6.26 -0.99
C THR A 272 6.66 -5.89 0.02
N ASP A 273 6.84 -6.30 1.27
CA ASP A 273 6.03 -5.80 2.39
C ASP A 273 6.36 -4.33 2.67
N SER A 274 5.35 -3.52 2.98
CA SER A 274 5.49 -2.09 3.25
C SER A 274 4.41 -1.56 4.20
N THR A 275 4.69 -0.51 4.97
CA THR A 275 3.76 0.05 5.96
C THR A 275 3.60 1.56 5.80
N TYR A 276 2.36 2.01 5.63
CA TYR A 276 1.96 3.41 5.53
C TYR A 276 1.17 3.83 6.78
N ALA A 277 1.83 4.57 7.67
CA ALA A 277 1.23 5.17 8.87
C ALA A 277 0.66 6.59 8.63
N GLY A 278 0.77 7.09 7.40
CA GLY A 278 0.13 8.34 6.97
C GLY A 278 -1.36 8.17 6.65
N LYS A 279 -2.03 9.27 6.32
CA LYS A 279 -3.44 9.31 5.92
C LYS A 279 -3.60 9.39 4.40
N ILE A 280 -4.62 8.72 3.88
CA ILE A 280 -5.00 8.76 2.46
C ILE A 280 -6.26 9.62 2.30
N THR A 281 -6.25 10.66 1.45
CA THR A 281 -7.31 11.70 1.43
C THR A 281 -7.75 12.15 0.02
N GLY A 282 -9.02 12.54 -0.11
CA GLY A 282 -9.59 13.08 -1.36
C GLY A 282 -10.10 12.00 -2.33
N THR A 283 -10.32 12.33 -3.60
CA THR A 283 -10.96 11.41 -4.58
C THR A 283 -10.14 10.18 -4.95
N ILE A 284 -8.85 10.11 -4.59
CA ILE A 284 -7.92 9.04 -5.00
C ILE A 284 -8.46 7.63 -4.77
N ALA A 285 -8.36 6.77 -5.79
CA ALA A 285 -8.63 5.33 -5.69
C ALA A 285 -7.33 4.56 -5.38
N ILE A 286 -7.44 3.41 -4.71
CA ILE A 286 -6.31 2.60 -4.26
C ILE A 286 -6.42 1.20 -4.87
N THR A 287 -5.38 0.76 -5.59
CA THR A 287 -5.26 -0.62 -6.05
C THR A 287 -4.01 -1.26 -5.46
N LYS A 288 -4.17 -2.28 -4.62
CA LYS A 288 -3.06 -3.09 -4.10
C LYS A 288 -2.71 -4.19 -5.10
N VAL A 289 -1.48 -4.16 -5.61
CA VAL A 289 -0.89 -5.11 -6.57
C VAL A 289 0.36 -5.79 -6.00
N GLY A 290 0.88 -6.80 -6.70
CA GLY A 290 2.05 -7.59 -6.29
C GLY A 290 1.80 -8.50 -5.07
N THR A 291 2.70 -9.45 -4.82
CA THR A 291 2.47 -10.52 -3.84
C THR A 291 2.65 -10.12 -2.37
N GLY A 292 3.47 -9.10 -2.08
CA GLY A 292 3.72 -8.61 -0.73
C GLY A 292 2.51 -7.95 -0.04
N THR A 293 2.72 -7.49 1.19
CA THR A 293 1.71 -6.88 2.07
C THR A 293 1.82 -5.36 2.08
N LEU A 294 0.72 -4.65 1.80
CA LEU A 294 0.60 -3.23 2.12
C LEU A 294 -0.16 -3.10 3.43
N THR A 295 0.54 -2.67 4.49
CA THR A 295 -0.08 -2.36 5.78
C THR A 295 -0.47 -0.89 5.83
N LEU A 296 -1.76 -0.62 5.97
CA LEU A 296 -2.27 0.69 6.38
C LEU A 296 -2.39 0.70 7.91
N SER A 297 -1.71 1.64 8.56
CA SER A 297 -1.75 1.83 10.03
C SER A 297 -2.15 3.24 10.45
N GLY A 298 -2.20 4.18 9.50
CA GLY A 298 -2.56 5.57 9.75
C GLY A 298 -4.06 5.78 9.99
N SER A 299 -4.38 6.67 10.93
CA SER A 299 -5.73 7.14 11.19
C SER A 299 -6.16 8.24 10.22
N GLY A 300 -7.47 8.44 10.05
CA GLY A 300 -8.00 9.57 9.27
C GLY A 300 -7.90 9.40 7.75
N ASN A 301 -7.84 8.16 7.25
CA ASN A 301 -8.16 7.86 5.86
C ASN A 301 -9.59 8.34 5.56
N ASN A 302 -9.72 9.27 4.62
CA ASN A 302 -11.01 9.83 4.19
C ASN A 302 -11.09 9.99 2.67
N TYR A 303 -10.41 9.10 1.95
CA TYR A 303 -10.48 9.05 0.50
C TYR A 303 -11.78 8.40 0.02
N THR A 304 -12.30 8.85 -1.12
CA THR A 304 -13.61 8.43 -1.64
C THR A 304 -13.55 7.58 -2.91
N GLY A 305 -12.38 7.50 -3.56
CA GLY A 305 -12.15 6.55 -4.66
C GLY A 305 -12.20 5.11 -4.16
N ALA A 306 -12.52 4.17 -5.05
CA ALA A 306 -12.64 2.75 -4.72
C ALA A 306 -11.33 2.15 -4.17
N THR A 307 -11.46 1.10 -3.35
CA THR A 307 -10.33 0.26 -2.91
C THR A 307 -10.39 -1.09 -3.62
N THR A 308 -9.32 -1.51 -4.29
CA THR A 308 -9.22 -2.83 -4.94
C THR A 308 -7.98 -3.56 -4.45
N VAL A 309 -8.14 -4.74 -3.86
CA VAL A 309 -7.04 -5.66 -3.58
C VAL A 309 -6.96 -6.64 -4.74
N SER A 310 -6.02 -6.41 -5.65
CA SER A 310 -5.85 -7.23 -6.85
C SER A 310 -4.92 -8.42 -6.62
N GLN A 311 -3.85 -8.23 -5.85
CA GLN A 311 -2.88 -9.28 -5.50
C GLN A 311 -2.27 -9.07 -4.11
N GLY A 312 -1.81 -10.16 -3.50
CA GLY A 312 -1.17 -10.15 -2.18
C GLY A 312 -2.14 -9.72 -1.07
N THR A 313 -1.60 -9.04 -0.05
CA THR A 313 -2.39 -8.63 1.13
C THR A 313 -2.50 -7.10 1.24
N LEU A 314 -3.71 -6.60 1.47
CA LEU A 314 -3.94 -5.27 2.07
C LEU A 314 -4.28 -5.49 3.54
N LEU A 315 -3.41 -5.09 4.46
CA LEU A 315 -3.63 -5.21 5.91
C LEU A 315 -4.07 -3.86 6.49
N LEU A 316 -5.20 -3.84 7.20
CA LEU A 316 -5.63 -2.74 8.04
C LEU A 316 -5.20 -2.99 9.49
N SER A 317 -4.59 -1.98 10.10
CA SER A 317 -4.06 -2.08 11.46
C SER A 317 -4.30 -0.81 12.27
N GLY A 318 -4.37 -0.95 13.61
CA GLY A 318 -4.55 0.20 14.50
C GLY A 318 -5.88 0.91 14.23
N SER A 319 -5.82 2.17 13.81
CA SER A 319 -7.02 2.99 13.49
C SER A 319 -7.23 3.20 11.98
N ALA A 320 -6.62 2.37 11.13
CA ALA A 320 -6.82 2.42 9.69
C ALA A 320 -8.25 2.00 9.30
N VAL A 321 -8.87 2.78 8.42
CA VAL A 321 -10.23 2.55 7.90
C VAL A 321 -10.28 2.71 6.39
N LEU A 322 -11.28 2.07 5.77
CA LEU A 322 -11.66 2.23 4.36
C LEU A 322 -13.09 2.81 4.22
N THR A 323 -13.79 3.16 5.31
CA THR A 323 -15.24 3.42 5.35
C THR A 323 -15.72 4.59 4.46
N TYR A 324 -14.81 5.38 3.90
CA TYR A 324 -15.11 6.46 2.96
C TYR A 324 -15.00 6.05 1.48
N SER A 325 -14.37 4.92 1.13
CA SER A 325 -14.28 4.48 -0.27
C SER A 325 -15.63 3.97 -0.77
N THR A 326 -16.05 4.37 -1.97
CA THR A 326 -17.34 3.96 -2.56
C THR A 326 -17.50 2.44 -2.66
N SER A 327 -16.41 1.72 -2.91
CA SER A 327 -16.37 0.26 -2.84
C SER A 327 -15.06 -0.28 -2.27
N VAL A 328 -15.10 -1.56 -1.91
CA VAL A 328 -13.97 -2.41 -1.58
C VAL A 328 -14.11 -3.70 -2.38
N GLU A 329 -13.19 -3.95 -3.32
CA GLU A 329 -13.12 -5.17 -4.12
C GLU A 329 -11.92 -6.02 -3.71
N VAL A 330 -12.13 -7.28 -3.35
CA VAL A 330 -11.04 -8.25 -3.06
C VAL A 330 -11.04 -9.31 -4.17
N GLN A 331 -10.05 -9.27 -5.07
CA GLN A 331 -10.00 -10.15 -6.24
C GLN A 331 -9.57 -11.58 -5.87
N SER A 332 -9.80 -12.53 -6.79
CA SER A 332 -9.46 -13.95 -6.57
C SER A 332 -7.97 -14.12 -6.25
N GLY A 333 -7.68 -14.88 -5.19
CA GLY A 333 -6.32 -15.07 -4.67
C GLY A 333 -5.74 -13.90 -3.86
N ALA A 334 -6.41 -12.75 -3.79
CA ALA A 334 -6.01 -11.62 -2.95
C ALA A 334 -6.61 -11.70 -1.53
N THR A 335 -5.97 -11.02 -0.57
CA THR A 335 -6.44 -10.95 0.82
C THR A 335 -6.61 -9.50 1.30
N LEU A 336 -7.79 -9.18 1.82
CA LEU A 336 -7.99 -8.04 2.71
C LEU A 336 -7.91 -8.53 4.15
N ASP A 337 -6.87 -8.16 4.89
CA ASP A 337 -6.73 -8.51 6.29
C ASP A 337 -7.17 -7.32 7.16
N VAL A 338 -8.21 -7.52 7.96
CA VAL A 338 -8.73 -6.56 8.94
C VAL A 338 -8.58 -7.06 10.38
N SER A 339 -7.83 -8.14 10.61
CA SER A 339 -7.59 -8.69 11.95
C SER A 339 -6.77 -7.76 12.85
N GLY A 340 -5.99 -6.85 12.27
CA GLY A 340 -5.14 -5.89 12.98
C GLY A 340 -5.86 -4.62 13.48
N VAL A 341 -7.15 -4.42 13.20
CA VAL A 341 -7.86 -3.17 13.57
C VAL A 341 -8.19 -3.12 15.07
N THR A 342 -8.18 -1.91 15.63
CA THR A 342 -8.50 -1.68 17.05
C THR A 342 -9.94 -2.09 17.33
N GLY A 343 -10.13 -2.97 18.31
CA GLY A 343 -11.43 -3.58 18.63
C GLY A 343 -11.64 -4.99 18.04
N GLY A 344 -10.79 -5.45 17.12
CA GLY A 344 -10.82 -6.84 16.60
C GLY A 344 -12.01 -7.19 15.72
N VAL A 345 -12.80 -6.18 15.33
CA VAL A 345 -13.93 -6.27 14.40
C VAL A 345 -13.89 -5.04 13.48
N TYR A 346 -14.04 -5.23 12.19
CA TYR A 346 -14.10 -4.15 11.20
C TYR A 346 -15.51 -4.00 10.63
N THR A 347 -15.98 -2.77 10.39
CA THR A 347 -17.31 -2.51 9.81
C THR A 347 -17.21 -1.82 8.45
N PHE A 348 -17.71 -2.49 7.42
CA PHE A 348 -17.89 -1.91 6.08
C PHE A 348 -19.14 -1.02 6.04
N GLY A 349 -19.05 0.13 5.35
CA GLY A 349 -20.21 0.99 5.03
C GLY A 349 -20.80 1.89 6.12
N ALA A 350 -20.34 1.79 7.37
CA ALA A 350 -20.92 2.44 8.56
C ALA A 350 -21.02 3.99 8.60
N ALA A 351 -20.78 4.73 7.51
CA ALA A 351 -20.65 6.19 7.57
C ALA A 351 -21.05 7.01 6.31
N GLN A 352 -21.48 6.43 5.17
CA GLN A 352 -21.64 7.18 3.91
C GLN A 352 -22.92 6.88 3.11
N PHE A 353 -23.31 7.85 2.28
CA PHE A 353 -24.29 7.71 1.19
C PHE A 353 -23.57 7.98 -0.15
N PRO A 354 -23.68 7.11 -1.18
CA PRO A 354 -24.29 5.78 -1.13
C PRO A 354 -23.57 4.84 -0.16
N ALA A 355 -24.23 3.76 0.22
CA ALA A 355 -23.63 2.73 1.07
C ALA A 355 -22.41 2.09 0.38
N GLN A 356 -21.38 1.74 1.16
CA GLN A 356 -20.18 1.09 0.65
C GLN A 356 -20.52 -0.28 0.06
N LEU A 357 -20.02 -0.54 -1.15
CA LEU A 357 -20.11 -1.86 -1.79
C LEU A 357 -18.88 -2.71 -1.45
N LEU A 358 -19.07 -3.84 -0.75
CA LEU A 358 -18.08 -4.89 -0.59
C LEU A 358 -18.29 -5.97 -1.64
N LYS A 359 -17.26 -6.31 -2.42
CA LYS A 359 -17.33 -7.28 -3.51
C LYS A 359 -16.03 -8.06 -3.78
N GLY A 360 -16.07 -8.99 -4.73
CA GLY A 360 -14.90 -9.72 -5.22
C GLY A 360 -14.87 -11.20 -4.83
N ALA A 361 -13.92 -11.96 -5.39
CA ALA A 361 -13.77 -13.41 -5.19
C ALA A 361 -12.58 -13.79 -4.26
N GLY A 362 -12.13 -12.85 -3.42
CA GLY A 362 -10.94 -12.99 -2.58
C GLY A 362 -11.23 -13.46 -1.15
N THR A 363 -10.24 -13.28 -0.27
CA THR A 363 -10.34 -13.60 1.16
C THR A 363 -10.34 -12.34 2.04
N ILE A 364 -11.19 -12.31 3.06
CA ILE A 364 -11.23 -11.30 4.11
C ILE A 364 -10.86 -11.98 5.44
N LYS A 365 -9.84 -11.49 6.15
CA LYS A 365 -9.40 -12.04 7.46
C LYS A 365 -9.73 -11.08 8.59
N GLY A 366 -10.07 -11.59 9.76
CA GLY A 366 -10.58 -10.79 10.88
C GLY A 366 -12.12 -10.71 10.87
N ASN A 367 -12.71 -10.49 12.05
CA ASN A 367 -14.16 -10.44 12.18
C ASN A 367 -14.72 -9.23 11.43
N SER A 368 -15.78 -9.43 10.66
CA SER A 368 -16.33 -8.43 9.76
C SER A 368 -17.81 -8.19 10.01
N ILE A 369 -18.22 -6.93 10.10
CA ILE A 369 -19.61 -6.49 10.02
C ILE A 369 -19.81 -5.81 8.66
N VAL A 370 -20.85 -6.17 7.93
CA VAL A 370 -21.32 -5.40 6.77
C VAL A 370 -22.50 -4.53 7.19
N ASN A 371 -22.44 -3.25 6.82
CA ASN A 371 -23.50 -2.25 7.02
C ASN A 371 -23.58 -1.45 5.70
N GLY A 372 -23.98 -2.15 4.63
CA GLY A 372 -23.92 -1.66 3.25
C GLY A 372 -24.25 -2.75 2.22
N SER A 373 -23.73 -2.62 0.99
CA SER A 373 -23.98 -3.62 -0.05
C SER A 373 -22.92 -4.72 -0.05
N LEU A 374 -23.34 -5.97 -0.23
CA LEU A 374 -22.48 -7.14 -0.33
C LEU A 374 -22.78 -7.88 -1.64
N GLN A 375 -21.81 -7.96 -2.54
CA GLN A 375 -21.97 -8.61 -3.86
C GLN A 375 -20.74 -9.49 -4.14
N PRO A 376 -20.80 -10.80 -3.84
CA PRO A 376 -19.66 -11.69 -4.03
C PRO A 376 -19.18 -11.75 -5.48
N GLY A 377 -17.94 -12.20 -5.66
CA GLY A 377 -17.34 -12.36 -6.97
C GLY A 377 -17.12 -11.05 -7.74
N SER A 378 -16.87 -11.22 -9.03
CA SER A 378 -17.08 -10.16 -10.03
C SER A 378 -18.32 -10.50 -10.88
N SER A 379 -19.30 -11.17 -10.26
CA SER A 379 -20.50 -11.73 -10.87
C SER A 379 -20.22 -12.71 -12.03
N PRO A 380 -19.98 -14.02 -11.79
CA PRO A 380 -20.01 -14.73 -10.50
C PRO A 380 -18.67 -14.81 -9.73
N GLY A 381 -18.71 -15.32 -8.49
CA GLY A 381 -17.55 -15.77 -7.70
C GLY A 381 -17.84 -16.06 -6.21
N ILE A 382 -16.84 -16.56 -5.46
CA ILE A 382 -16.97 -16.81 -4.02
C ILE A 382 -16.17 -15.78 -3.21
N LEU A 383 -16.84 -15.02 -2.35
CA LEU A 383 -16.16 -14.16 -1.36
C LEU A 383 -15.99 -14.92 -0.03
N SER A 384 -14.77 -15.04 0.46
CA SER A 384 -14.46 -15.84 1.66
C SER A 384 -14.07 -14.98 2.86
N PHE A 385 -14.83 -15.04 3.95
CA PHE A 385 -14.46 -14.51 5.26
C PHE A 385 -13.80 -15.63 6.08
N ALA A 386 -12.57 -15.45 6.53
CA ALA A 386 -11.81 -16.46 7.29
C ALA A 386 -12.22 -16.54 8.78
N ASN A 387 -13.03 -15.60 9.26
CA ASN A 387 -13.49 -15.48 10.63
C ASN A 387 -15.02 -15.25 10.66
N ASN A 388 -15.55 -14.61 11.70
CA ASN A 388 -16.98 -14.33 11.80
C ASN A 388 -17.42 -13.24 10.80
N LEU A 389 -18.62 -13.40 10.23
CA LEU A 389 -19.32 -12.40 9.44
C LEU A 389 -20.63 -12.05 10.13
N THR A 390 -20.94 -10.77 10.25
CA THR A 390 -22.25 -10.27 10.66
C THR A 390 -22.79 -9.37 9.57
N LEU A 391 -23.94 -9.73 9.01
CA LEU A 391 -24.77 -8.79 8.26
C LEU A 391 -25.51 -7.92 9.30
N ALA A 392 -25.66 -6.62 9.04
CA ALA A 392 -26.55 -5.74 9.82
C ALA A 392 -27.86 -5.49 9.06
N ASN A 393 -28.92 -5.03 9.75
CA ASN A 393 -30.25 -4.78 9.16
C ASN A 393 -30.27 -3.90 7.89
N THR A 394 -29.32 -2.98 7.75
CA THR A 394 -29.12 -2.15 6.55
C THR A 394 -28.46 -2.87 5.37
N THR A 395 -28.04 -4.13 5.54
CA THR A 395 -27.25 -4.86 4.54
C THR A 395 -28.11 -5.26 3.36
N GLN A 396 -27.57 -5.04 2.16
CA GLN A 396 -28.14 -5.53 0.91
C GLN A 396 -27.18 -6.53 0.29
N THR A 397 -27.37 -7.81 0.61
CA THR A 397 -26.62 -8.91 0.01
C THR A 397 -27.26 -9.24 -1.33
N THR A 398 -26.53 -9.11 -2.43
CA THR A 398 -26.95 -9.60 -3.76
C THR A 398 -26.13 -10.84 -4.10
N ILE A 399 -26.80 -11.86 -4.63
CA ILE A 399 -26.20 -13.11 -5.12
C ILE A 399 -26.65 -13.30 -6.57
N ASP A 400 -25.73 -13.25 -7.53
CA ASP A 400 -26.02 -13.64 -8.91
C ASP A 400 -26.16 -15.16 -9.01
N LEU A 401 -27.32 -15.63 -9.50
CA LEU A 401 -27.71 -17.03 -9.59
C LEU A 401 -27.97 -17.47 -11.03
N ALA A 402 -27.30 -18.55 -11.42
CA ALA A 402 -27.57 -19.33 -12.61
C ALA A 402 -27.27 -20.82 -12.38
N SER A 403 -27.93 -21.69 -13.16
CA SER A 403 -27.73 -23.15 -13.16
C SER A 403 -26.27 -23.53 -13.43
N GLY A 404 -25.66 -24.32 -12.55
CA GLY A 404 -24.30 -24.85 -12.74
C GLY A 404 -23.51 -24.98 -11.44
N THR A 405 -22.23 -24.62 -11.48
CA THR A 405 -21.27 -24.77 -10.37
C THR A 405 -21.12 -23.48 -9.58
N ARG A 406 -21.15 -23.58 -8.24
CA ARG A 406 -20.90 -22.46 -7.32
C ARG A 406 -19.53 -21.83 -7.57
N GLY A 407 -19.45 -20.50 -7.51
CA GLY A 407 -18.25 -19.71 -7.82
C GLY A 407 -17.85 -19.66 -9.30
N THR A 408 -18.58 -20.33 -10.20
CA THR A 408 -18.33 -20.32 -11.65
C THR A 408 -19.57 -19.86 -12.44
N ASN A 409 -20.75 -20.36 -12.07
CA ASN A 409 -22.03 -20.00 -12.66
C ASN A 409 -22.86 -19.11 -11.73
N PHE A 410 -22.65 -19.20 -10.42
CA PHE A 410 -23.38 -18.43 -9.42
C PHE A 410 -22.50 -18.07 -8.22
N ASP A 411 -22.89 -17.03 -7.48
CA ASP A 411 -22.13 -16.48 -6.36
C ASP A 411 -22.17 -17.35 -5.10
N GLY A 412 -21.20 -17.13 -4.20
CA GLY A 412 -21.20 -17.74 -2.88
C GLY A 412 -20.49 -16.89 -1.83
N ILE A 413 -20.89 -17.06 -0.57
CA ILE A 413 -20.21 -16.50 0.60
C ILE A 413 -19.72 -17.65 1.47
N ASN A 414 -18.44 -17.63 1.84
CA ASN A 414 -17.88 -18.58 2.80
C ASN A 414 -17.53 -17.85 4.10
N VAL A 415 -17.84 -18.45 5.24
CA VAL A 415 -17.59 -17.89 6.58
C VAL A 415 -16.91 -18.94 7.45
N GLY A 416 -15.61 -18.78 7.69
CA GLY A 416 -14.82 -19.72 8.51
C GLY A 416 -15.22 -19.76 9.99
N GLY A 417 -15.97 -18.74 10.45
CA GLY A 417 -16.54 -18.66 11.79
C GLY A 417 -18.07 -18.68 11.82
N ALA A 418 -18.65 -17.92 12.72
CA ALA A 418 -20.10 -17.73 12.83
C ALA A 418 -20.61 -16.69 11.81
N LEU A 419 -21.79 -16.97 11.24
CA LEU A 419 -22.59 -16.03 10.47
C LEU A 419 -23.70 -15.43 11.35
N GLY A 420 -23.83 -14.10 11.34
CA GLY A 420 -25.01 -13.39 11.81
C GLY A 420 -25.86 -12.93 10.62
N TYR A 421 -27.07 -13.45 10.49
CA TYR A 421 -28.08 -12.99 9.55
C TYR A 421 -28.86 -11.79 10.10
N ASP A 422 -29.00 -10.78 9.26
CA ASP A 422 -29.80 -9.57 9.46
C ASP A 422 -29.99 -8.90 8.08
N GLY A 423 -31.00 -8.05 7.90
CA GLY A 423 -31.20 -7.27 6.68
C GLY A 423 -31.65 -8.07 5.45
N THR A 424 -31.27 -7.63 4.24
CA THR A 424 -31.83 -8.14 2.98
C THR A 424 -30.89 -9.07 2.21
N LEU A 425 -31.44 -10.20 1.74
CA LEU A 425 -30.87 -11.08 0.72
C LEU A 425 -31.67 -10.98 -0.58
N THR A 426 -31.00 -10.68 -1.68
CA THR A 426 -31.59 -10.57 -3.02
C THR A 426 -30.92 -11.54 -3.99
N PHE A 427 -31.71 -12.42 -4.60
CA PHE A 427 -31.28 -13.28 -5.69
C PHE A 427 -31.43 -12.56 -7.04
N SER A 428 -30.30 -12.33 -7.72
CA SER A 428 -30.23 -11.78 -9.06
C SER A 428 -30.21 -12.92 -10.07
N ILE A 429 -31.23 -13.03 -10.93
CA ILE A 429 -31.45 -14.21 -11.78
C ILE A 429 -31.65 -13.79 -13.24
N GLY A 430 -30.63 -14.05 -14.07
CA GLY A 430 -30.64 -13.70 -15.50
C GLY A 430 -31.26 -14.76 -16.43
N ALA A 431 -31.44 -16.00 -15.95
CA ALA A 431 -32.01 -17.10 -16.73
C ALA A 431 -32.73 -18.11 -15.81
N ALA A 432 -33.57 -18.97 -16.39
CA ALA A 432 -34.28 -19.99 -15.61
C ALA A 432 -33.32 -20.94 -14.88
N LEU A 433 -33.57 -21.13 -13.58
CA LEU A 433 -32.84 -22.09 -12.75
C LEU A 433 -33.36 -23.51 -13.00
N LEU A 434 -32.46 -24.49 -12.91
CA LEU A 434 -32.81 -25.90 -12.85
C LEU A 434 -33.21 -26.31 -11.43
N ASN A 435 -34.09 -27.30 -11.31
CA ASN A 435 -34.42 -27.95 -10.04
C ASN A 435 -33.15 -28.51 -9.37
N GLY A 436 -32.98 -28.27 -8.08
CA GLY A 436 -31.79 -28.65 -7.32
C GLY A 436 -31.53 -27.72 -6.14
N THR A 437 -30.36 -27.87 -5.52
CA THR A 437 -29.95 -27.09 -4.35
C THR A 437 -28.72 -26.24 -4.70
N TYR A 438 -28.83 -24.94 -4.42
CA TYR A 438 -27.84 -23.91 -4.69
C TYR A 438 -27.29 -23.43 -3.35
N ASN A 439 -26.08 -23.87 -3.01
CA ASN A 439 -25.43 -23.48 -1.76
C ASN A 439 -24.99 -22.01 -1.82
N ILE A 440 -25.62 -21.15 -1.02
CA ILE A 440 -25.37 -19.71 -1.04
C ILE A 440 -24.27 -19.38 -0.03
N PHE A 441 -24.47 -19.82 1.23
CA PHE A 441 -23.58 -19.58 2.35
C PHE A 441 -22.96 -20.89 2.85
N ASP A 442 -21.64 -20.92 3.04
CA ASP A 442 -20.97 -21.88 3.93
C ASP A 442 -20.66 -21.17 5.25
N PHE A 443 -20.95 -21.79 6.40
CA PHE A 443 -20.59 -21.26 7.73
C PHE A 443 -20.31 -22.37 8.75
N ALA A 444 -19.53 -22.06 9.79
CA ALA A 444 -19.30 -23.00 10.90
C ALA A 444 -20.44 -23.00 11.93
N SER A 445 -21.20 -21.91 12.01
CA SER A 445 -22.45 -21.77 12.79
C SER A 445 -23.22 -20.54 12.32
N THR A 446 -24.52 -20.45 12.64
CA THR A 446 -25.39 -19.34 12.23
C THR A 446 -26.22 -18.81 13.41
N SER A 447 -26.67 -17.56 13.30
CA SER A 447 -27.42 -16.83 14.31
C SER A 447 -28.18 -15.66 13.67
N GLY A 448 -29.22 -15.15 14.35
CA GLY A 448 -30.08 -14.10 13.79
C GLY A 448 -31.03 -14.61 12.70
N ALA A 449 -31.62 -13.69 11.95
CA ALA A 449 -32.46 -13.97 10.80
C ALA A 449 -32.48 -12.72 9.90
N LEU A 450 -32.61 -12.91 8.59
CA LEU A 450 -32.80 -11.83 7.62
C LEU A 450 -34.12 -11.07 7.90
N ASP A 451 -34.16 -9.79 7.56
CA ASP A 451 -35.41 -9.02 7.47
C ASP A 451 -36.20 -9.36 6.20
N LEU A 452 -35.50 -9.70 5.10
CA LEU A 452 -36.10 -9.94 3.79
C LEU A 452 -35.27 -10.92 2.93
N VAL A 453 -35.96 -11.85 2.27
CA VAL A 453 -35.44 -12.59 1.10
C VAL A 453 -36.28 -12.22 -0.12
N ALA A 454 -35.63 -11.89 -1.24
CA ALA A 454 -36.29 -11.40 -2.46
C ALA A 454 -35.60 -11.86 -3.75
N PHE A 455 -36.33 -11.76 -4.87
CA PHE A 455 -35.74 -11.74 -6.21
C PHE A 455 -35.46 -10.29 -6.64
N SER A 456 -34.47 -10.07 -7.51
CA SER A 456 -34.23 -8.76 -8.17
C SER A 456 -35.34 -8.30 -9.11
N GLY A 457 -36.37 -9.13 -9.33
CA GLY A 457 -37.27 -9.07 -10.47
C GLY A 457 -36.63 -9.64 -11.74
N GLY A 458 -37.44 -9.80 -12.79
CA GLY A 458 -37.02 -10.42 -14.06
C GLY A 458 -37.65 -11.80 -14.23
N VAL A 459 -36.83 -12.85 -14.24
CA VAL A 459 -37.24 -14.23 -14.58
C VAL A 459 -38.32 -14.77 -13.64
N TYR A 460 -38.17 -14.54 -12.32
CA TYR A 460 -39.11 -14.98 -11.29
C TYR A 460 -39.68 -13.79 -10.52
N ALA A 461 -40.90 -13.97 -10.01
CA ALA A 461 -41.58 -13.00 -9.16
C ALA A 461 -42.27 -13.72 -7.99
N GLY A 462 -42.37 -13.04 -6.85
CA GLY A 462 -42.94 -13.60 -5.63
C GLY A 462 -42.32 -12.97 -4.40
N THR A 463 -42.95 -13.19 -3.24
CA THR A 463 -42.46 -12.74 -1.95
C THR A 463 -42.10 -13.97 -1.13
N PHE A 464 -40.88 -14.04 -0.60
CA PHE A 464 -40.52 -15.10 0.33
C PHE A 464 -41.18 -14.84 1.69
N VAL A 465 -41.82 -15.87 2.25
CA VAL A 465 -42.44 -15.85 3.57
C VAL A 465 -41.59 -16.65 4.53
N TYR A 466 -41.19 -16.01 5.63
CA TYR A 466 -40.45 -16.64 6.72
C TYR A 466 -41.38 -17.49 7.60
N ASP A 467 -40.94 -18.69 7.98
CA ASP A 467 -41.68 -19.60 8.87
C ASP A 467 -41.55 -19.25 10.36
N GLY A 468 -40.65 -18.32 10.71
CA GLY A 468 -40.34 -17.96 12.09
C GLY A 468 -39.28 -18.83 12.75
N THR A 469 -38.64 -19.77 12.02
CA THR A 469 -37.61 -20.66 12.56
C THR A 469 -36.30 -20.62 11.77
N ALA A 470 -36.35 -20.81 10.45
CA ALA A 470 -35.17 -20.83 9.56
C ALA A 470 -35.53 -20.67 8.07
N LEU A 471 -36.74 -21.10 7.66
CA LEU A 471 -37.12 -21.31 6.28
C LEU A 471 -37.84 -20.11 5.66
N TRP A 472 -37.41 -19.72 4.48
CA TRP A 472 -38.02 -18.70 3.63
C TRP A 472 -38.58 -19.37 2.38
N THR A 473 -39.89 -19.24 2.15
CA THR A 473 -40.59 -19.96 1.05
C THR A 473 -41.28 -19.01 0.08
N ALA A 474 -41.12 -19.23 -1.23
CA ALA A 474 -41.83 -18.51 -2.29
C ALA A 474 -42.27 -19.47 -3.41
N SER A 475 -43.43 -19.23 -4.01
CA SER A 475 -43.81 -19.78 -5.32
C SER A 475 -43.70 -18.70 -6.39
N ASP A 476 -43.28 -19.07 -7.60
CA ASP A 476 -43.14 -18.13 -8.70
C ASP A 476 -44.50 -17.70 -9.29
N THR A 477 -44.80 -16.40 -9.17
CA THR A 477 -46.01 -15.79 -9.73
C THR A 477 -45.90 -15.46 -11.22
N ASN A 478 -44.71 -15.59 -11.85
CA ASN A 478 -44.57 -15.51 -13.31
C ASN A 478 -45.06 -16.78 -14.04
N GLY A 479 -45.42 -17.83 -13.32
CA GLY A 479 -46.05 -19.03 -13.88
C GLY A 479 -45.09 -20.10 -14.38
N SER A 480 -43.82 -20.10 -13.93
CA SER A 480 -42.91 -21.25 -14.15
C SER A 480 -43.32 -22.50 -13.39
N GLY A 481 -44.19 -22.37 -12.38
CA GLY A 481 -44.64 -23.49 -11.55
C GLY A 481 -43.50 -24.09 -10.72
N GLN A 482 -42.69 -23.23 -10.08
CA GLN A 482 -41.60 -23.63 -9.19
C GLN A 482 -41.79 -23.01 -7.79
N THR A 483 -41.41 -23.79 -6.77
CA THR A 483 -41.28 -23.34 -5.39
C THR A 483 -39.80 -23.23 -5.03
N PHE A 484 -39.48 -22.19 -4.28
CA PHE A 484 -38.16 -21.81 -3.81
C PHE A 484 -38.18 -21.86 -2.28
N THR A 485 -37.23 -22.56 -1.69
CA THR A 485 -37.03 -22.61 -0.23
C THR A 485 -35.59 -22.26 0.08
N PHE A 486 -35.35 -21.09 0.68
CA PHE A 486 -34.05 -20.74 1.26
C PHE A 486 -34.05 -21.12 2.75
N ASP A 487 -33.09 -21.93 3.17
CA ASP A 487 -32.93 -22.35 4.56
C ASP A 487 -31.71 -21.67 5.20
N GLN A 488 -31.95 -20.83 6.20
CA GLN A 488 -30.88 -20.16 6.94
C GLN A 488 -30.07 -21.12 7.83
N ALA A 489 -30.57 -22.32 8.15
CA ALA A 489 -29.84 -23.29 8.97
C ALA A 489 -28.74 -24.02 8.19
N SER A 490 -28.91 -24.20 6.87
CA SER A 490 -27.92 -24.79 5.96
C SER A 490 -27.20 -23.78 5.06
N GLY A 491 -27.81 -22.62 4.79
CA GLY A 491 -27.29 -21.64 3.83
C GLY A 491 -27.68 -21.92 2.38
N ASP A 492 -28.59 -22.87 2.14
CA ASP A 492 -28.94 -23.39 0.81
C ASP A 492 -30.28 -22.84 0.29
N LEU A 493 -30.32 -22.53 -1.01
CA LEU A 493 -31.57 -22.30 -1.76
C LEU A 493 -31.94 -23.56 -2.54
N THR A 494 -33.07 -24.18 -2.22
CA THR A 494 -33.63 -25.32 -2.96
C THR A 494 -34.72 -24.85 -3.92
N VAL A 495 -34.62 -25.28 -5.19
CA VAL A 495 -35.58 -25.04 -6.27
C VAL A 495 -36.23 -26.37 -6.66
N VAL A 496 -37.56 -26.42 -6.62
CA VAL A 496 -38.35 -27.61 -6.97
C VAL A 496 -39.56 -27.24 -7.83
N PRO A 497 -40.08 -28.15 -8.67
CA PRO A 497 -41.34 -27.90 -9.37
C PRO A 497 -42.50 -27.96 -8.36
N GLU A 498 -43.51 -27.12 -8.55
CA GLU A 498 -44.74 -27.19 -7.77
C GLU A 498 -45.39 -28.57 -7.91
N PRO A 499 -45.98 -29.12 -6.82
CA PRO A 499 -46.70 -30.39 -6.88
C PRO A 499 -47.93 -30.22 -7.78
N ASN A 500 -47.83 -30.74 -9.00
CA ASN A 500 -48.88 -30.57 -10.01
C ASN A 500 -50.26 -31.01 -9.49
N SER A 501 -51.32 -30.38 -9.98
CA SER A 501 -52.67 -30.56 -9.45
C SER A 501 -53.15 -32.03 -9.47
N TRP A 502 -52.57 -32.88 -10.33
CA TRP A 502 -52.88 -34.31 -10.39
C TRP A 502 -52.26 -35.11 -9.24
N THR A 503 -51.03 -34.84 -8.79
CA THR A 503 -50.49 -35.51 -7.59
C THR A 503 -51.27 -35.11 -6.35
N LEU A 504 -51.64 -33.83 -6.21
CA LEU A 504 -52.46 -33.38 -5.08
C LEU A 504 -53.87 -34.00 -5.09
N ALA A 505 -54.52 -34.04 -6.27
CA ALA A 505 -55.83 -34.69 -6.45
C ALA A 505 -55.77 -36.21 -6.25
N LEU A 506 -54.68 -36.88 -6.67
CA LEU A 506 -54.49 -38.31 -6.46
C LEU A 506 -54.33 -38.65 -4.98
N CYS A 507 -53.53 -37.88 -4.24
CA CYS A 507 -53.41 -38.01 -2.78
C CYS A 507 -54.75 -37.77 -2.08
N GLY A 508 -55.50 -36.75 -2.49
CA GLY A 508 -56.86 -36.48 -1.98
C GLY A 508 -57.84 -37.62 -2.26
N ALA A 509 -57.81 -38.19 -3.47
CA ALA A 509 -58.65 -39.34 -3.85
C ALA A 509 -58.29 -40.61 -3.06
N ILE A 510 -57.00 -40.89 -2.85
CA ILE A 510 -56.52 -42.01 -2.02
C ILE A 510 -56.97 -41.83 -0.57
N PHE A 511 -56.84 -40.63 0.00
CA PHE A 511 -57.29 -40.34 1.36
C PHE A 511 -58.82 -40.46 1.50
N GLY A 512 -59.57 -39.98 0.50
CA GLY A 512 -61.02 -40.17 0.41
C GLY A 512 -61.43 -41.65 0.35
N LEU A 513 -60.74 -42.46 -0.45
CA LEU A 513 -60.97 -43.91 -0.53
C LEU A 513 -60.64 -44.63 0.79
N LEU A 514 -59.57 -44.24 1.50
CA LEU A 514 -59.24 -44.77 2.82
C LEU A 514 -60.31 -44.42 3.88
N LEU A 515 -60.83 -43.19 3.86
CA LEU A 515 -61.95 -42.78 4.71
C LEU A 515 -63.25 -43.52 4.37
N MET A 516 -63.57 -43.69 3.07
CA MET A 516 -64.73 -44.48 2.63
C MET A 516 -64.62 -45.95 3.03
N ARG A 517 -63.41 -46.53 3.01
CA ARG A 517 -63.14 -47.90 3.47
C ARG A 517 -63.40 -48.03 4.97
N ARG A 518 -62.78 -47.17 5.80
CA ARG A 518 -63.05 -47.12 7.26
C ARG A 518 -64.54 -46.96 7.59
N ARG A 519 -65.29 -46.17 6.81
CA ARG A 519 -66.75 -46.00 6.99
C ARG A 519 -67.60 -47.19 6.52
N LYS A 520 -67.08 -48.06 5.64
CA LYS A 520 -67.74 -49.33 5.28
C LYS A 520 -67.44 -50.44 6.30
N ASP A 521 -66.22 -50.46 6.81
CA ASP A 521 -65.81 -51.44 7.82
C ASP A 521 -66.54 -51.16 9.15
N ALA A 522 -66.56 -49.91 9.62
CA ALA A 522 -67.37 -49.44 10.76
C ALA A 522 -68.89 -49.33 10.51
N ALA A 523 -69.40 -50.03 9.49
CA ALA A 523 -70.83 -50.23 9.20
C ALA A 523 -71.14 -51.71 8.89
N ARG A 524 -70.24 -52.61 9.30
CA ARG A 524 -70.37 -54.08 9.24
C ARG A 524 -70.22 -54.75 10.62
N ASP A 525 -69.70 -54.01 11.60
CA ASP A 525 -69.87 -54.24 13.04
C ASP A 525 -71.17 -53.55 13.52
#